data_AF-A0A3C0MB12-F1
#
_entry.id   AF-A0A3C0MB12-F1
#
_cell.length_a   1.000
_cell.length_b   1.000
_cell.length_c   1.000
_cell.angle_alpha   90.00
_cell.angle_beta   90.00
_cell.angle_gamma   90.00
#
_symmetry.space_group_name_H-M   'P 1'
#
loop_
_entity.id
_entity.type
_entity.pdbx_description
1 polymer ?
#
loop_
_entity_poly.entity_id
_entity_poly.type
_entity_poly.pdbx_seq_one_letter_code
_entity_poly.pdbx_strand_id
1 'polypeptide(L)' 'MFTGIVTDVGTLRHMTSRGDLRLEIATRYDCDSIAIGA' A
#
# COMPACT_ATOMS: atom_id res chain seq x y z
N MET A 1 -2.53 1.63 -14.97
CA MET A 1 -3.36 0.48 -15.43
C MET A 1 -2.77 -0.80 -14.84
N PHE A 2 -3.59 -1.72 -14.33
CA PHE A 2 -3.11 -2.96 -13.69
C PHE A 2 -3.61 -4.19 -14.47
N THR A 3 -2.85 -5.29 -14.46
CA THR A 3 -3.23 -6.55 -15.11
C THR A 3 -4.15 -7.42 -14.26
N GLY A 4 -4.29 -7.10 -12.96
CA GLY A 4 -5.01 -7.93 -11.99
C GLY A 4 -4.18 -9.07 -11.38
N ILE A 5 -2.90 -9.21 -11.76
CA ILE A 5 -2.00 -10.18 -11.14
C ILE A 5 -1.52 -9.61 -9.80
N VAL A 6 -1.84 -10.31 -8.71
CA VAL A 6 -1.33 -9.96 -7.37
C VAL A 6 0.16 -10.32 -7.29
N THR A 7 1.00 -9.34 -7.01
CA THR A 7 2.46 -9.52 -6.91
C THR A 7 2.99 -9.42 -5.49
N ASP A 8 2.18 -9.02 -4.52
CA ASP A 8 2.55 -8.97 -3.10
C ASP A 8 1.31 -9.09 -2.20
N VAL A 9 1.49 -9.59 -0.99
CA VAL A 9 0.49 -9.63 0.08
C VAL A 9 1.06 -8.90 1.29
N GLY A 10 0.61 -7.66 1.47
CA GLY A 10 1.10 -6.79 2.54
C GLY A 10 0.57 -7.15 3.93
N THR A 11 1.19 -6.58 4.97
CA THR A 11 0.77 -6.75 6.37
C THR A 11 0.23 -5.43 6.93
N LEU A 12 -0.96 -5.43 7.52
CA LEU A 12 -1.52 -4.25 8.17
C LEU A 12 -0.68 -3.85 9.40
N ARG A 13 -0.22 -2.61 9.44
CA ARG A 13 0.54 -2.03 10.57
C ARG A 13 -0.31 -1.13 11.45
N HIS A 14 -1.16 -0.32 10.84
CA HIS A 14 -2.00 0.61 11.58
C HIS A 14 -3.33 0.85 10.87
N MET A 15 -4.35 1.12 11.67
CA MET A 15 -5.70 1.44 11.20
C MET A 15 -6.26 2.56 12.06
N THR A 16 -6.61 3.67 11.43
CA THR A 16 -7.26 4.81 12.09
C THR A 16 -8.58 5.10 11.39
N SER A 17 -9.65 5.23 12.18
CA SER A 17 -10.97 5.63 11.69
C SER A 17 -11.37 6.94 12.37
N ARG A 18 -11.27 8.06 11.64
CA ARG A 18 -11.64 9.41 12.11
C ARG A 18 -12.26 10.21 10.97
N GLY A 19 -13.52 9.91 10.66
CA GLY A 19 -14.25 10.51 9.53
C GLY A 19 -14.00 9.77 8.22
N ASP A 20 -12.77 9.32 7.99
CA ASP A 20 -12.38 8.35 6.97
C ASP A 20 -11.59 7.18 7.58
N LEU A 21 -11.28 6.18 6.75
CA LEU A 21 -10.45 5.04 7.11
C LEU A 21 -9.05 5.21 6.51
N ARG A 22 -8.05 5.33 7.38
CA ARG A 22 -6.64 5.29 7.01
C ARG A 22 -6.03 3.95 7.39
N LEU A 23 -5.42 3.28 6.43
CA LEU A 23 -4.68 2.03 6.61
C LEU A 23 -3.20 2.26 6.29
N GLU A 24 -2.32 1.70 7.11
CA GLU A 24 -0.89 1.62 6.83
C GLU A 24 -0.53 0.16 6.62
N ILE A 25 -0.09 -0.20 5.41
CA ILE A 25 0.18 -1.57 5.01
C ILE A 25 1.67 -1.69 4.66
N ALA A 26 2.38 -2.58 5.35
CA ALA A 26 3.74 -2.96 5.02
C ALA A 26 3.76 -3.75 3.71
N THR A 27 4.72 -3.44 2.83
CA THR A 27 4.98 -4.18 1.60
C THR A 27 6.45 -4.58 1.54
N ARG A 28 6.77 -5.58 0.72
CA ARG A 28 8.15 -5.98 0.43
C ARG A 28 8.87 -5.06 -0.55
N TYR A 29 8.15 -4.20 -1.25
CA TYR A 29 8.76 -3.26 -2.19
C TYR A 29 9.47 -2.13 -1.45
N ASP A 30 10.60 -1.70 -2.01
CA ASP A 30 11.28 -0.50 -1.55
C ASP A 30 10.49 0.74 -2.00
N CYS A 31 9.84 1.40 -1.05
CA CYS A 31 9.02 2.58 -1.30
C CYS A 31 9.84 3.75 -1.87
N ASP A 32 11.14 3.82 -1.58
CA ASP A 32 12.01 4.90 -2.06
C ASP A 32 12.31 4.75 -3.57
N SER A 33 12.17 3.54 -4.10
CA SER A 33 12.32 3.24 -5.52
C SER A 33 11.06 3.47 -6.34
N ILE A 34 9.91 3.71 -5.70
CA ILE A 34 8.63 3.89 -6.38
C ILE A 34 8.57 5.29 -6.97
N ALA A 35 8.41 5.38 -8.30
CA ALA A 35 8.17 6.65 -8.95
C ALA A 35 6.89 7.30 -8.42
N ILE A 36 6.99 8.51 -7.89
CA ILE A 36 5.83 9.27 -7.41
C ILE A 36 5.21 9.98 -8.61
N GLY A 37 3.94 9.68 -8.91
CA GLY A 37 3.14 10.44 -9.89
C GLY A 37 2.95 9.78 -11.26
N ALA A 38 2.81 8.45 -11.34
CA ALA A 38 2.29 7.78 -12.54
C ALA A 38 0.78 7.97 -12.71
#